data_AF-A0A4V6E861-F1
#
_entry.id   AF-A0A4V6E861-F1
#
_cell.length_a   1.000
_cell.length_b   1.000
_cell.length_c   1.000
_cell.angle_alpha   90.00
_cell.angle_beta   90.00
_cell.angle_gamma   90.00
#
_symmetry.space_group_name_H-M   'P 1'
#
loop_
_entity.id
_entity.type
_entity.pdbx_description
1 polymer ?
#
loop_
_entity_poly.entity_id
_entity_poly.type
_entity_poly.pdbx_seq_one_letter_code
_entity_poly.pdbx_strand_id
1 'polypeptide(L)'
;EWAPLVDGFRCDMAWAVPDAFWRELRDRVKDIDREFLLMDETIPYIPDFHEGMFDVHFDATLYFQLRQVGRGAEPAKSVLDAIDQRAEIGFPDHAGFLQYIENHDETRYRVECGDAAAAAAGAATFVLPGVPMIYAGQEIGQRGRRDAIAWDHARGPVRERYRRLLDVREAHPALGPDGDLERLDYHVASGDLDERPIAASGDVHPED
;
A
#
# COMPACT_ATOMS: atom_id res chain seq x y z
N GLU A 1 -16.60 17.96 16.97
CA GLU A 1 -17.27 18.77 15.93
C GLU A 1 -17.19 18.14 14.55
N TRP A 2 -16.02 17.66 14.13
CA TRP A 2 -15.86 17.03 12.80
C TRP A 2 -16.37 15.59 12.67
N ALA A 3 -16.31 14.79 13.74
CA ALA A 3 -16.66 13.37 13.67
C ALA A 3 -18.05 13.07 13.03
N PRO A 4 -19.12 13.86 13.26
CA PRO A 4 -20.40 13.64 12.59
C PRO A 4 -20.44 14.00 11.09
N LEU A 5 -19.37 14.55 10.52
CA LEU A 5 -19.31 15.11 9.17
C LEU A 5 -18.32 14.39 8.24
N VAL A 6 -17.55 13.43 8.77
CA VAL A 6 -16.49 12.70 8.05
C VAL A 6 -16.53 11.23 8.43
N ASP A 7 -15.93 10.38 7.61
CA ASP A 7 -15.92 8.92 7.84
C ASP A 7 -14.73 8.46 8.69
N GLY A 8 -13.79 9.35 9.00
CA GLY A 8 -12.61 8.98 9.77
C GLY A 8 -11.59 10.10 9.96
N PHE A 9 -10.54 9.80 10.73
CA PHE A 9 -9.38 10.65 10.94
C PHE A 9 -8.09 9.95 10.56
N ARG A 10 -7.25 10.64 9.77
CA ARG A 10 -5.82 10.37 9.64
C ARG A 10 -5.08 11.21 10.66
N CYS A 11 -4.41 10.58 11.60
CA CYS A 11 -3.69 11.22 12.69
C CYS A 11 -2.20 11.34 12.36
N ASP A 12 -1.77 12.58 12.10
CA ASP A 12 -0.38 12.94 11.85
C ASP A 12 0.50 12.66 13.07
N MET A 13 1.71 12.14 12.84
CA MET A 13 2.73 11.95 13.88
C MET A 13 2.17 11.35 15.17
N ALA A 14 1.35 10.29 15.06
CA ALA A 14 0.56 9.79 16.18
C ALA A 14 1.42 9.34 17.37
N TRP A 15 2.65 8.90 17.10
CA TRP A 15 3.67 8.52 18.09
C TRP A 15 4.08 9.66 19.03
N ALA A 16 3.86 10.92 18.64
CA ALA A 16 4.21 12.10 19.43
C ALA A 16 3.15 12.49 20.47
N VAL A 17 2.01 11.78 20.50
CA VAL A 17 0.87 12.07 21.39
C VAL A 17 0.65 10.89 22.33
N PRO A 18 0.32 11.11 23.63
CA PRO A 18 0.18 10.03 24.60
C PRO A 18 -0.93 9.02 24.27
N ASP A 19 -0.67 7.74 24.52
CA ASP A 19 -1.60 6.63 24.26
C ASP A 19 -2.98 6.82 24.89
N ALA A 20 -3.03 7.36 26.12
CA ALA A 20 -4.28 7.59 26.84
C ALA A 20 -5.23 8.53 26.07
N PHE A 21 -4.67 9.52 25.36
CA PHE A 21 -5.45 10.41 24.51
C PHE A 21 -6.07 9.65 23.34
N TRP A 22 -5.30 8.78 22.69
CA TRP A 22 -5.79 8.00 21.55
C TRP A 22 -6.87 7.00 21.95
N ARG A 23 -6.72 6.35 23.11
CA ARG A 23 -7.74 5.45 23.66
C ARG A 23 -9.04 6.19 23.95
N GLU A 24 -8.97 7.36 24.60
CA GLU A 24 -10.16 8.19 24.85
C GLU A 24 -10.80 8.69 23.54
N LEU A 25 -9.99 9.11 22.57
CA LEU A 25 -10.47 9.52 21.25
C LEU A 25 -11.22 8.37 20.57
N ARG A 26 -10.62 7.17 20.54
CA ARG A 26 -11.23 5.97 19.95
C ARG A 26 -12.56 5.67 20.60
N ASP A 27 -12.61 5.57 21.93
CA ASP A 27 -13.85 5.27 22.66
C ASP A 27 -14.94 6.27 22.29
N ARG A 28 -14.59 7.55 22.20
CA ARG A 28 -15.54 8.62 21.88
C ARG A 28 -16.05 8.56 20.44
N VAL A 29 -15.18 8.38 19.44
CA VAL A 29 -15.64 8.34 18.04
C VAL A 29 -16.36 7.04 17.73
N LYS A 30 -15.89 5.91 18.28
CA LYS A 30 -16.52 4.61 18.09
C LYS A 30 -17.88 4.52 18.77
N ASP A 31 -18.15 5.27 19.84
CA ASP A 31 -19.48 5.36 20.47
C ASP A 31 -20.50 6.09 19.57
N ILE A 32 -20.03 7.04 18.77
CA ILE A 32 -20.86 7.76 17.79
C ILE A 32 -21.09 6.88 16.56
N ASP A 33 -20.01 6.29 16.04
CA ASP A 33 -20.02 5.43 14.87
C ASP A 33 -18.93 4.35 14.98
N ARG A 34 -19.37 3.08 15.05
CA ARG A 34 -18.47 1.93 15.20
C ARG A 34 -17.58 1.73 13.97
N GLU A 35 -18.00 2.18 12.79
CA GLU A 35 -17.26 2.07 11.54
C GLU A 35 -16.30 3.25 11.33
N PHE A 36 -16.33 4.27 12.19
CA PHE A 36 -15.50 5.47 12.06
C PHE A 36 -14.01 5.13 11.98
N LEU A 37 -13.36 5.44 10.86
CA LEU A 37 -11.99 5.02 10.57
C LEU A 37 -10.98 5.84 11.39
N LEU A 38 -10.10 5.15 12.13
CA LEU A 38 -8.92 5.76 12.73
C LEU A 38 -7.67 5.22 12.07
N MET A 39 -6.89 6.12 11.48
CA MET A 39 -5.65 5.78 10.80
C MET A 39 -4.48 6.57 11.37
N ASP A 40 -3.42 5.90 11.79
CA ASP A 40 -2.21 6.56 12.29
C ASP A 40 -1.12 6.67 11.25
N GLU A 41 -0.36 7.75 11.37
CA GLU A 41 1.00 7.81 10.87
C GLU A 41 1.99 7.58 12.02
N THR A 42 2.34 6.31 12.22
CA THR A 42 3.51 5.91 13.01
C THR A 42 4.59 5.37 12.08
N ILE A 43 5.78 5.99 12.10
CA ILE A 43 6.91 5.60 11.25
C ILE A 43 8.16 5.46 12.13
N PRO A 44 8.68 4.24 12.36
CA PRO A 44 8.11 2.95 11.95
C PRO A 44 6.77 2.67 12.65
N TYR A 45 5.95 1.81 12.04
CA TYR A 45 4.67 1.41 12.64
C TYR A 45 4.86 0.68 13.98
N ILE A 46 3.91 0.80 14.90
CA ILE A 46 4.02 0.22 16.25
C ILE A 46 2.78 -0.65 16.52
N PRO A 47 2.92 -1.97 16.73
CA PRO A 47 1.79 -2.88 16.99
C PRO A 47 0.87 -2.43 18.11
N ASP A 48 1.43 -1.87 19.19
CA ASP A 48 0.67 -1.36 20.33
C ASP A 48 -0.36 -0.27 19.92
N PHE A 49 -0.11 0.46 18.82
CA PHE A 49 -1.04 1.47 18.30
C PHE A 49 -2.31 0.84 17.70
N HIS A 50 -2.31 -0.46 17.40
CA HIS A 50 -3.52 -1.19 17.07
C HIS A 50 -4.38 -1.50 18.30
N GLU A 51 -3.78 -1.58 19.50
CA GLU A 51 -4.46 -2.02 20.71
C GLU A 51 -5.41 -0.96 21.28
N GLY A 52 -6.59 -0.84 20.69
CA GLY A 52 -7.62 0.08 21.16
C GLY A 52 -7.28 1.54 20.91
N MET A 53 -6.49 1.84 19.87
CA MET A 53 -6.24 3.19 19.39
C MET A 53 -6.63 3.33 17.91
N PHE A 54 -5.94 2.64 16.99
CA PHE A 54 -6.14 2.80 15.54
C PHE A 54 -6.62 1.52 14.86
N ASP A 55 -7.26 1.68 13.70
CA ASP A 55 -7.75 0.57 12.86
C ASP A 55 -6.80 0.26 11.71
N VAL A 56 -6.20 1.31 11.12
CA VAL A 56 -5.35 1.22 9.93
C VAL A 56 -4.01 1.93 10.17
N HIS A 57 -2.92 1.27 9.77
CA HIS A 57 -1.56 1.76 9.97
C HIS A 57 -0.89 2.07 8.63
N PHE A 58 -0.13 3.16 8.55
CA PHE A 58 0.74 3.40 7.40
C PHE A 58 1.79 2.28 7.29
N ASP A 59 1.81 1.57 6.17
CA ASP A 59 2.75 0.47 5.96
C ASP A 59 4.13 0.99 5.51
N ALA A 60 4.85 1.59 6.46
CA ALA A 60 6.18 2.14 6.23
C ALA A 60 7.16 1.06 5.74
N THR A 61 7.07 -0.17 6.27
CA THR A 61 7.95 -1.27 5.89
C THR A 61 7.77 -1.65 4.43
N LEU A 62 6.54 -1.92 3.99
CA LEU A 62 6.25 -2.24 2.59
C LEU A 62 6.67 -1.10 1.68
N TYR A 63 6.37 0.14 2.07
CA TYR A 63 6.78 1.33 1.34
C TYR A 63 8.31 1.39 1.14
N PHE A 64 9.10 1.21 2.21
CA PHE A 64 10.57 1.19 2.10
C PHE A 64 11.05 0.04 1.21
N GLN A 65 10.49 -1.17 1.36
CA GLN A 65 10.90 -2.32 0.53
C GLN A 65 10.58 -2.10 -0.95
N LEU A 66 9.38 -1.60 -1.29
CA LEU A 66 9.03 -1.28 -2.68
C LEU A 66 10.00 -0.26 -3.27
N ARG A 67 10.45 0.72 -2.50
CA ARG A 67 11.42 1.72 -2.96
C ARG A 67 12.83 1.13 -3.15
N GLN A 68 13.26 0.23 -2.28
CA GLN A 68 14.54 -0.48 -2.41
C GLN A 68 14.56 -1.41 -3.64
N VAL A 69 13.47 -2.14 -3.89
CA VAL A 69 13.30 -2.94 -5.11
C VAL A 69 13.31 -2.06 -6.36
N GLY A 70 12.60 -0.93 -6.35
CA GLY A 70 12.57 0.01 -7.47
C GLY A 70 13.92 0.63 -7.83
N ARG A 71 14.80 0.80 -6.83
CA ARG A 71 16.20 1.25 -7.00
C ARG A 71 17.14 0.12 -7.46
N GLY A 72 16.66 -1.12 -7.51
CA GLY A 72 17.49 -2.30 -7.77
C GLY A 72 18.43 -2.67 -6.62
N ALA A 73 18.13 -2.20 -5.40
CA ALA A 73 18.95 -2.44 -4.22
C ALA A 73 18.56 -3.72 -3.47
N GLU A 74 17.30 -4.16 -3.59
CA GLU A 74 16.77 -5.38 -2.97
C GLU A 74 16.04 -6.24 -4.01
N PRO A 75 15.99 -7.57 -3.83
CA PRO A 75 15.25 -8.46 -4.73
C PRO A 75 13.75 -8.36 -4.50
N ALA A 76 12.94 -8.62 -5.54
CA ALA A 76 11.48 -8.53 -5.47
C ALA A 76 10.83 -9.38 -4.36
N LYS A 77 11.49 -10.49 -3.95
CA LYS A 77 11.01 -11.33 -2.82
C LYS A 77 10.88 -10.56 -1.50
N SER A 78 11.66 -9.49 -1.31
CA SER A 78 11.62 -8.70 -0.07
C SER A 78 10.29 -7.97 0.14
N VAL A 79 9.49 -7.82 -0.92
CA VAL A 79 8.13 -7.29 -0.84
C VAL A 79 7.24 -8.21 -0.02
N LEU A 80 7.35 -9.53 -0.19
CA LEU A 80 6.57 -10.49 0.60
C LEU A 80 7.12 -10.61 2.02
N ASP A 81 8.43 -10.47 2.21
CA ASP A 81 9.05 -10.42 3.54
C ASP A 81 8.48 -9.23 4.37
N ALA A 82 8.16 -8.09 3.73
CA ALA A 82 7.49 -6.97 4.41
C ALA A 82 6.07 -7.28 4.88
N ILE A 83 5.34 -8.13 4.16
CA ILE A 83 3.99 -8.54 4.55
C ILE A 83 4.05 -9.46 5.76
N ASP A 84 4.91 -10.48 5.69
CA ASP A 84 5.09 -11.45 6.77
C ASP A 84 5.56 -10.77 8.07
N GLN A 85 6.42 -9.75 7.94
CA GLN A 85 6.93 -8.99 9.08
C GLN A 85 5.82 -8.38 9.95
N ARG A 86 4.64 -8.03 9.40
CA ARG A 86 3.53 -7.43 10.16
C ARG A 86 3.10 -8.34 11.32
N ALA A 87 2.91 -9.62 11.04
CA ALA A 87 2.55 -10.61 12.05
C ALA A 87 3.74 -10.91 12.99
N GLU A 88 4.96 -11.00 12.45
CA GLU A 88 6.17 -11.28 13.23
C GLU A 88 6.43 -10.25 14.33
N ILE A 89 6.12 -8.97 14.07
CA ILE A 89 6.30 -7.90 15.06
C ILE A 89 5.10 -7.76 16.00
N GLY A 90 3.99 -8.45 15.75
CA GLY A 90 2.85 -8.55 16.68
C GLY A 90 1.57 -7.84 16.26
N PHE A 91 1.43 -7.39 14.99
CA PHE A 91 0.11 -6.95 14.53
C PHE A 91 -0.84 -8.15 14.41
N PRO A 92 -2.10 -8.02 14.84
CA PRO A 92 -3.09 -9.07 14.65
C PRO A 92 -3.59 -9.13 13.20
N ASP A 93 -4.16 -10.27 12.81
CA ASP A 93 -4.64 -10.53 11.43
C ASP A 93 -5.71 -9.52 10.94
N HIS A 94 -6.43 -8.89 11.86
CA HIS A 94 -7.46 -7.89 11.54
C HIS A 94 -6.93 -6.45 11.45
N ALA A 95 -5.62 -6.23 11.62
CA ALA A 95 -5.02 -4.92 11.48
C ALA A 95 -5.00 -4.47 10.02
N GLY A 96 -5.55 -3.29 9.74
CA GLY A 96 -5.50 -2.71 8.41
C GLY A 96 -4.15 -2.07 8.13
N PHE A 97 -3.66 -2.20 6.90
CA PHE A 97 -2.43 -1.56 6.44
C PHE A 97 -2.69 -0.69 5.22
N LEU A 98 -2.42 0.60 5.33
CA LEU A 98 -2.47 1.53 4.21
C LEU A 98 -1.17 1.38 3.39
N GLN A 99 -1.31 0.86 2.17
CA GLN A 99 -0.20 0.58 1.27
C GLN A 99 -0.05 1.69 0.24
N TYR A 100 1.17 2.18 0.08
CA TYR A 100 1.46 3.29 -0.82
C TYR A 100 2.90 3.21 -1.34
N ILE A 101 3.13 3.84 -2.49
CA ILE A 101 4.47 3.98 -3.08
C ILE A 101 4.99 5.42 -3.00
N GLU A 102 4.11 6.39 -2.77
CA GLU A 102 4.45 7.80 -2.61
C GLU A 102 3.33 8.53 -1.84
N ASN A 103 3.68 9.67 -1.25
CA ASN A 103 2.76 10.58 -0.59
C ASN A 103 3.30 12.02 -0.70
N HIS A 104 2.74 12.95 0.06
CA HIS A 104 3.11 14.37 0.04
C HIS A 104 4.49 14.69 0.66
N ASP A 105 5.04 13.81 1.49
CA ASP A 105 6.37 13.95 2.10
C ASP A 105 7.46 13.30 1.27
N GLU A 106 7.09 12.42 0.36
CA GLU A 106 8.02 11.57 -0.37
C GLU A 106 8.26 12.01 -1.81
N THR A 107 9.45 11.71 -2.33
CA THR A 107 9.73 11.95 -3.75
C THR A 107 8.80 11.08 -4.59
N ARG A 108 8.30 11.61 -5.71
CA ARG A 108 7.49 10.83 -6.65
C ARG A 108 8.25 9.57 -7.06
N TYR A 109 7.71 8.40 -6.79
CA TYR A 109 8.35 7.10 -6.98
C TYR A 109 8.83 6.95 -8.43
N ARG A 110 8.01 7.37 -9.39
CA ARG A 110 8.35 7.36 -10.82
C ARG A 110 9.54 8.24 -11.18
N VAL A 111 9.72 9.38 -10.50
CA VAL A 111 10.85 10.28 -10.77
C VAL A 111 12.15 9.61 -10.36
N GLU A 112 12.11 8.83 -9.30
CA GLU A 112 13.26 8.19 -8.70
C GLU A 112 13.58 6.81 -9.29
N CYS A 113 12.58 5.95 -9.45
CA CYS A 113 12.74 4.55 -9.85
C CYS A 113 12.34 4.31 -11.32
N GLY A 114 11.79 5.32 -12.00
CA GLY A 114 11.36 5.21 -13.39
C GLY A 114 9.95 4.66 -13.59
N ASP A 115 9.49 4.68 -14.85
CA ASP A 115 8.11 4.38 -15.22
C ASP A 115 7.73 2.90 -15.03
N ALA A 116 8.65 1.98 -15.32
CA ALA A 116 8.41 0.54 -15.23
C ALA A 116 8.30 0.09 -13.76
N ALA A 117 9.25 0.49 -12.91
CA ALA A 117 9.20 0.19 -11.48
C ALA A 117 7.97 0.80 -10.81
N ALA A 118 7.61 2.05 -11.15
CA ALA A 118 6.40 2.69 -10.62
C ALA A 118 5.12 1.93 -10.97
N ALA A 119 5.06 1.33 -12.16
CA ALA A 119 3.94 0.51 -12.55
C ALA A 119 3.88 -0.81 -11.79
N ALA A 120 5.02 -1.48 -11.62
CA ALA A 120 5.09 -2.74 -10.87
C ALA A 120 4.76 -2.53 -9.38
N ALA A 121 5.38 -1.54 -8.74
CA ALA A 121 5.13 -1.21 -7.34
C ALA A 121 3.69 -0.72 -7.12
N GLY A 122 3.18 0.11 -8.03
CA GLY A 122 1.77 0.54 -7.98
C GLY A 122 0.79 -0.61 -8.22
N ALA A 123 1.13 -1.63 -9.01
CA ALA A 123 0.30 -2.83 -9.13
C ALA A 123 0.36 -3.70 -7.87
N ALA A 124 1.55 -3.83 -7.25
CA ALA A 124 1.75 -4.59 -6.02
C ALA A 124 0.79 -4.12 -4.90
N THR A 125 0.62 -2.81 -4.70
CA THR A 125 -0.27 -2.30 -3.65
C THR A 125 -1.76 -2.64 -3.87
N PHE A 126 -2.17 -2.99 -5.10
CA PHE A 126 -3.55 -3.36 -5.41
C PHE A 126 -3.82 -4.86 -5.26
N VAL A 127 -2.77 -5.69 -5.25
CA VAL A 127 -2.88 -7.15 -5.18
C VAL A 127 -2.41 -7.74 -3.85
N LEU A 128 -1.65 -6.98 -3.05
CA LEU A 128 -1.22 -7.40 -1.72
C LEU A 128 -2.31 -7.15 -0.66
N PRO A 129 -2.34 -7.95 0.42
CA PRO A 129 -3.34 -7.81 1.49
C PRO A 129 -3.17 -6.49 2.24
N GLY A 130 -4.17 -5.61 2.16
CA GLY A 130 -4.16 -4.26 2.73
C GLY A 130 -5.00 -3.29 1.90
N VAL A 131 -4.89 -1.99 2.16
CA VAL A 131 -5.69 -0.93 1.52
C VAL A 131 -4.78 -0.04 0.65
N PRO A 132 -4.91 -0.03 -0.69
CA PRO A 132 -4.09 0.82 -1.55
C PRO A 132 -4.45 2.29 -1.40
N MET A 133 -3.44 3.14 -1.30
CA MET A 133 -3.56 4.59 -1.43
C MET A 133 -2.93 5.05 -2.75
N ILE A 134 -3.66 5.88 -3.50
CA ILE A 134 -3.15 6.59 -4.67
C ILE A 134 -2.90 8.05 -4.25
N TYR A 135 -1.66 8.53 -4.39
CA TYR A 135 -1.40 9.94 -4.17
C TYR A 135 -1.86 10.75 -5.38
N ALA A 136 -2.65 11.80 -5.18
CA ALA A 136 -3.20 12.60 -6.27
C ALA A 136 -2.11 13.02 -7.29
N GLY A 137 -2.33 12.72 -8.57
CA GLY A 137 -1.37 12.94 -9.65
C GLY A 137 -0.60 11.67 -10.06
N GLN A 138 -0.47 10.68 -9.18
CA GLN A 138 0.22 9.41 -9.44
C GLN A 138 -0.44 8.68 -10.62
N GLU A 139 -1.77 8.67 -10.65
CA GLU A 139 -2.59 8.01 -11.66
C GLU A 139 -2.51 8.66 -13.03
N ILE A 140 -2.15 9.94 -13.11
CA ILE A 140 -1.91 10.64 -14.36
C ILE A 140 -0.42 10.75 -14.70
N GLY A 141 0.45 10.18 -13.87
CA GLY A 141 1.88 10.15 -14.08
C GLY A 141 2.61 11.45 -13.75
N GLN A 142 2.08 12.24 -12.82
CA GLN A 142 2.66 13.48 -12.34
C GLN A 142 4.05 13.26 -11.73
N ARG A 143 4.96 14.21 -12.01
CA ARG A 143 6.35 14.19 -11.54
C ARG A 143 6.61 15.18 -10.40
N GLY A 144 5.74 16.17 -10.24
CA GLY A 144 5.77 17.16 -9.17
C GLY A 144 5.16 16.65 -7.85
N ARG A 145 5.80 16.91 -6.71
CA ARG A 145 5.34 16.39 -5.40
C ARG A 145 4.12 17.17 -4.88
N ARG A 146 4.31 18.45 -4.54
CA ARG A 146 3.29 19.33 -3.94
C ARG A 146 2.78 20.40 -4.91
N ASP A 147 2.88 20.12 -6.21
CA ASP A 147 2.44 21.01 -7.27
C ASP A 147 0.94 20.83 -7.52
N ALA A 148 0.32 21.83 -8.14
CA ALA A 148 -1.04 21.70 -8.64
C ALA A 148 -1.16 20.48 -9.58
N ILE A 149 -2.31 19.82 -9.55
CA ILE A 149 -2.53 18.64 -10.39
C ILE A 149 -2.39 19.03 -11.87
N ALA A 150 -1.48 18.36 -12.56
CA ALA A 150 -1.11 18.66 -13.93
C ALA A 150 -2.11 18.04 -14.94
N TRP A 151 -3.37 18.46 -14.87
CA TRP A 151 -4.47 17.90 -15.70
C TRP A 151 -4.17 17.92 -17.20
N ASP A 152 -3.55 18.99 -17.71
CA ASP A 152 -3.20 19.14 -19.12
C ASP A 152 -2.05 18.21 -19.58
N HIS A 153 -1.34 17.61 -18.63
CA HIS A 153 -0.24 16.68 -18.87
C HIS A 153 -0.58 15.25 -18.47
N ALA A 154 -1.87 14.94 -18.32
CA ALA A 154 -2.30 13.62 -17.90
C ALA A 154 -1.88 12.54 -18.91
N ARG A 155 -1.14 11.54 -18.42
CA ARG A 155 -0.67 10.41 -19.24
C ARG A 155 -1.75 9.35 -19.31
N GLY A 156 -2.57 9.37 -20.36
CA GLY A 156 -3.68 8.43 -20.58
C GLY A 156 -3.36 6.95 -20.28
N PRO A 157 -2.26 6.38 -20.80
CA PRO A 157 -1.91 4.98 -20.53
C PRO A 157 -1.61 4.65 -19.05
N VAL A 158 -1.23 5.65 -18.24
CA VAL A 158 -1.01 5.47 -16.79
C VAL A 158 -2.36 5.44 -16.08
N ARG A 159 -3.23 6.39 -16.44
CA ARG A 159 -4.59 6.47 -15.89
C ARG A 159 -5.38 5.21 -16.17
N GLU A 160 -5.27 4.70 -17.40
CA GLU A 160 -5.95 3.46 -17.80
C GLU A 160 -5.44 2.24 -17.04
N ARG A 161 -4.14 2.22 -16.70
CA ARG A 161 -3.57 1.16 -15.86
C ARG A 161 -4.17 1.17 -14.46
N TYR A 162 -4.27 2.33 -13.82
CA TYR A 162 -4.89 2.44 -12.49
C TYR A 162 -6.39 2.10 -12.51
N ARG A 163 -7.11 2.48 -13.57
CA ARG A 163 -8.52 2.04 -13.75
C ARG A 163 -8.62 0.53 -13.81
N ARG A 164 -7.81 -0.12 -14.66
CA ARG A 164 -7.78 -1.59 -14.74
C ARG A 164 -7.42 -2.24 -13.41
N LEU A 165 -6.51 -1.67 -12.62
CA LEU A 165 -6.18 -2.19 -11.29
C LEU A 165 -7.36 -2.08 -10.32
N LEU A 166 -8.10 -0.97 -10.35
CA LEU A 166 -9.33 -0.78 -9.58
C LEU A 166 -10.39 -1.80 -10.00
N ASP A 167 -10.64 -1.95 -11.30
CA ASP A 167 -11.64 -2.89 -11.84
C ASP A 167 -11.30 -4.34 -11.46
N VAL A 168 -10.02 -4.73 -11.56
CA VAL A 168 -9.54 -6.07 -11.16
C VAL A 168 -9.74 -6.28 -9.65
N ARG A 169 -9.38 -5.29 -8.82
CA ARG A 169 -9.53 -5.40 -7.37
C ARG A 169 -10.99 -5.49 -6.96
N GLU A 170 -11.88 -4.73 -7.60
CA GLU A 170 -13.32 -4.78 -7.35
C GLU A 170 -13.94 -6.12 -7.79
N ALA A 171 -13.50 -6.66 -8.92
CA ALA A 171 -13.99 -7.94 -9.44
C ALA A 171 -13.51 -9.17 -8.65
N HIS A 172 -12.43 -9.04 -7.87
CA HIS A 172 -11.79 -10.15 -7.17
C HIS A 172 -11.67 -9.87 -5.66
N PRO A 173 -12.63 -10.34 -4.84
CA PRO A 173 -12.61 -10.13 -3.38
C PRO A 173 -11.34 -10.64 -2.69
N ALA A 174 -10.66 -11.65 -3.26
CA ALA A 174 -9.38 -12.17 -2.77
C ALA A 174 -8.24 -11.14 -2.82
N LEU A 175 -8.38 -10.04 -3.56
CA LEU A 175 -7.43 -8.92 -3.58
C LEU A 175 -7.78 -7.84 -2.54
N GLY A 176 -8.81 -8.08 -1.73
CA GLY A 176 -9.21 -7.22 -0.63
C GLY A 176 -8.32 -7.39 0.62
N PRO A 177 -8.62 -6.66 1.71
CA PRO A 177 -7.90 -6.78 2.97
C PRO A 177 -8.00 -8.17 3.61
N ASP A 178 -9.09 -8.91 3.36
CA ASP A 178 -9.33 -10.26 3.90
C ASP A 178 -8.73 -11.38 3.02
N GLY A 179 -7.93 -11.02 2.01
CA GLY A 179 -7.31 -11.97 1.09
C GLY A 179 -6.15 -12.72 1.75
N ASP A 180 -6.14 -14.05 1.62
CA ASP A 180 -4.98 -14.87 1.99
C ASP A 180 -3.82 -14.66 1.02
N LEU A 181 -2.59 -14.80 1.54
CA LEU A 181 -1.36 -14.73 0.76
C LEU A 181 -0.59 -16.05 0.86
N GLU A 182 -0.25 -16.63 -0.29
CA GLU A 182 0.58 -17.83 -0.39
C GLU A 182 1.80 -17.56 -1.27
N ARG A 183 2.99 -18.00 -0.82
CA ARG A 183 4.23 -17.93 -1.60
C ARG A 183 4.26 -19.07 -2.60
N LEU A 184 4.41 -18.73 -3.88
CA LEU A 184 4.60 -19.68 -4.97
C LEU A 184 6.04 -19.64 -5.49
N ASP A 185 6.55 -20.79 -5.91
CA ASP A 185 7.82 -20.87 -6.64
C ASP A 185 7.67 -20.20 -8.02
N TYR A 186 8.70 -19.48 -8.45
CA TYR A 186 8.70 -18.79 -9.74
C TYR A 186 10.10 -18.74 -10.36
N HIS A 187 10.12 -18.64 -11.69
CA HIS A 187 11.30 -18.33 -12.48
C HIS A 187 11.03 -17.07 -13.32
N VAL A 188 11.97 -16.13 -13.34
CA VAL A 188 11.86 -14.92 -14.18
C VAL A 188 12.72 -15.14 -15.42
N ALA A 189 12.08 -15.57 -16.51
CA ALA A 189 12.75 -15.77 -17.80
C ALA A 189 13.09 -14.43 -18.48
N SER A 190 12.21 -13.42 -18.32
CA SER A 190 12.32 -12.11 -18.96
C SER A 190 11.75 -11.02 -18.08
N GLY A 191 12.24 -9.79 -18.26
CA GLY A 191 11.70 -8.57 -17.64
C GLY A 191 10.78 -7.77 -18.56
N ASP A 192 10.43 -8.32 -19.73
CA ASP A 192 9.49 -7.69 -20.67
C ASP A 192 8.06 -7.73 -20.11
N LEU A 193 7.43 -6.56 -20.01
CA LEU A 193 6.08 -6.41 -19.47
C LEU A 193 4.98 -6.84 -20.47
N ASP A 194 5.33 -7.01 -21.74
CA ASP A 194 4.41 -7.50 -22.77
C ASP A 194 4.35 -9.04 -22.82
N GLU A 195 5.28 -9.72 -22.15
CA GLU A 195 5.25 -11.17 -21.99
C GLU A 195 4.20 -11.61 -20.97
N ARG A 196 3.58 -12.78 -21.22
CA ARG A 196 2.54 -13.32 -20.34
C ARG A 196 3.17 -14.28 -19.33
N PRO A 197 2.80 -14.20 -18.03
CA PRO A 197 3.22 -15.21 -17.07
C PRO A 197 2.63 -16.56 -17.47
N ILE A 198 3.46 -17.60 -17.39
CA ILE A 198 3.08 -18.99 -17.65
C ILE A 198 2.91 -19.68 -16.29
N ALA A 199 1.71 -20.17 -16.00
CA ALA A 199 1.49 -21.05 -14.87
C ALA A 199 1.85 -22.48 -15.27
N ALA A 200 2.86 -23.06 -14.63
CA ALA A 200 3.28 -24.44 -14.83
C ALA A 200 3.23 -25.21 -13.50
N SER A 201 3.05 -26.53 -13.59
CA SER A 201 3.07 -27.45 -12.44
C SER A 201 3.93 -28.65 -12.78
N GLY A 202 4.79 -29.11 -11.86
CA GLY A 202 5.78 -30.17 -12.09
C GLY A 202 7.21 -29.64 -12.25
N ASP A 203 8.15 -30.50 -12.68
CA ASP A 203 9.53 -30.09 -12.98
C ASP A 203 9.55 -29.19 -14.22
N VAL A 204 9.69 -27.88 -14.01
CA VAL A 204 9.87 -26.89 -15.09
C VAL A 204 11.35 -26.91 -15.49
N HIS A 205 11.64 -27.15 -16.78
CA HIS A 205 13.01 -27.13 -17.26
C HIS A 205 13.55 -25.69 -17.14
N PRO A 206 14.81 -25.47 -16.74
CA PRO A 206 15.37 -24.12 -16.56
C PRO A 206 15.48 -23.27 -17.84
N GLU A 207 14.99 -23.77 -18.98
CA GLU A 207 14.96 -23.08 -20.28
C GLU A 207 13.53 -22.95 -20.87
N ASP A 208 12.50 -23.42 -20.15
CA ASP A 208 11.07 -23.25 -20.50
C ASP A 208 10.47 -22.00 -19.81
#